data_AF-A0A8T7FRH8-F1
#
_entry.id   AF-A0A8T7FRH8-F1
#
_cell.length_a   1.000
_cell.length_b   1.000
_cell.length_c   1.000
_cell.angle_alpha   90.00
_cell.angle_beta   90.00
_cell.angle_gamma   90.00
#
_symmetry.space_group_name_H-M   'P 1'
#
loop_
_entity.id
_entity.type
_entity.pdbx_description
1 polymer ?
#
loop_
_entity_poly.entity_id
_entity_poly.type
_entity_poly.pdbx_seq_one_letter_code
_entity_poly.pdbx_strand_id
1 'polypeptide(L)'
;MCLLIFEILLFVMGIYAVISAKLPSWFVGKGYIAEGSPVRILGLVMAAPLPIAFCAGAAIGLIDPDQIWIGSAIEIVGVLAAAIITVVTLRNIRKPEQPPQVIEMKQE
;
A
#
# COMPACT_ATOMS: atom_id res chain seq x y z
N MET A 1 14.33 1.04 13.17
CA MET A 1 14.73 -0.01 12.22
C MET A 1 13.56 -0.87 11.74
N CYS A 2 12.65 -1.32 12.62
CA CYS A 2 11.46 -2.08 12.20
C CYS A 2 10.51 -1.30 11.27
N LEU A 3 10.38 0.02 11.44
CA LEU A 3 9.53 0.87 10.60
C LEU A 3 10.02 0.91 9.14
N LEU A 4 11.31 1.12 8.91
CA LEU A 4 11.90 1.12 7.56
C LEU A 4 11.63 -0.20 6.80
N ILE A 5 11.72 -1.34 7.49
CA ILE A 5 11.40 -2.65 6.86
C ILE A 5 9.93 -2.67 6.43
N PHE A 6 9.04 -2.18 7.29
CA PHE A 6 7.62 -2.11 6.99
C PHE A 6 7.32 -1.14 5.83
N GLU A 7 8.00 0.00 5.77
CA GLU A 7 7.90 0.95 4.66
C GLU A 7 8.36 0.34 3.35
N ILE A 8 9.48 -0.39 3.33
CA ILE A 8 9.97 -1.07 2.14
C ILE A 8 8.94 -2.09 1.66
N LEU A 9 8.33 -2.85 2.58
CA LEU A 9 7.27 -3.80 2.24
C LEU A 9 6.04 -3.10 1.66
N LEU A 10 5.57 -2.02 2.30
CA LEU A 10 4.47 -1.20 1.79
C LEU A 10 4.80 -0.60 0.42
N PHE A 11 6.03 -0.13 0.24
CA PHE A 11 6.49 0.46 -1.01
C PHE A 11 6.48 -0.56 -2.14
N VAL A 12 7.13 -1.72 -1.96
CA VAL A 12 7.17 -2.79 -2.97
C VAL A 12 5.75 -3.27 -3.31
N MET A 13 4.91 -3.46 -2.29
CA MET A 13 3.51 -3.86 -2.48
C MET A 13 2.70 -2.76 -3.18
N GLY A 14 2.96 -1.50 -2.86
CA GLY A 14 2.34 -0.34 -3.48
C GLY A 14 2.68 -0.25 -4.97
N ILE A 15 3.97 -0.34 -5.32
CA ILE A 15 4.45 -0.38 -6.72
C ILE A 15 3.84 -1.57 -7.46
N TYR A 16 3.83 -2.75 -6.84
CA TYR A 16 3.18 -3.93 -7.42
C TYR A 16 1.69 -3.68 -7.70
N ALA A 17 0.96 -3.09 -6.75
CA ALA A 17 -0.47 -2.77 -6.90
C ALA A 17 -0.72 -1.71 -7.98
N VAL A 18 0.15 -0.71 -8.10
CA VAL A 18 0.10 0.32 -9.15
C VAL A 18 0.24 -0.31 -10.53
N ILE A 19 1.18 -1.25 -10.70
CA ILE A 19 1.47 -1.88 -12.00
C ILE A 19 0.41 -2.92 -12.35
N SER A 20 0.16 -3.87 -11.44
CA SER A 20 -0.69 -5.04 -11.69
C SER A 20 -2.18 -4.77 -11.54
N ALA A 21 -2.57 -3.65 -10.90
CA ALA A 21 -3.95 -3.39 -10.48
C ALA A 21 -4.55 -4.47 -9.57
N LYS A 22 -3.70 -5.23 -8.88
CA LYS A 22 -4.11 -6.35 -8.02
C LYS A 22 -3.34 -6.32 -6.71
N LEU A 23 -3.96 -6.81 -5.65
CA LEU A 23 -3.29 -7.10 -4.38
C LEU A 23 -3.31 -8.61 -4.13
N PRO A 24 -2.24 -9.18 -3.57
CA PRO A 24 -2.20 -10.61 -3.30
C PRO A 24 -3.20 -10.99 -2.19
N SER A 25 -3.82 -12.16 -2.32
CA SER A 25 -4.90 -12.62 -1.44
C SER A 25 -4.52 -12.70 0.04
N TRP A 26 -3.26 -13.00 0.36
CA TRP A 26 -2.76 -12.99 1.74
C TRP A 26 -2.78 -11.59 2.37
N PHE A 27 -2.69 -10.53 1.57
CA PHE A 27 -2.75 -9.13 2.02
C PHE A 27 -4.18 -8.61 2.10
N VAL A 28 -5.05 -9.01 1.16
CA VAL A 28 -6.47 -8.62 1.14
C VAL A 28 -7.28 -9.32 2.25
N GLY A 29 -6.89 -10.56 2.58
CA GLY A 29 -7.55 -11.43 3.53
C GLY A 29 -8.12 -12.68 2.85
N LYS A 30 -8.19 -13.79 3.59
CA LYS A 30 -8.67 -15.08 3.06
C LYS A 30 -10.08 -14.96 2.47
N GLY A 31 -10.27 -15.43 1.23
CA GLY A 31 -11.55 -15.42 0.53
C GLY A 31 -11.94 -14.05 -0.04
N TYR A 32 -11.01 -13.10 -0.12
CA TYR A 32 -11.22 -11.80 -0.74
C TYR A 32 -10.19 -11.51 -1.82
N ILE A 33 -10.66 -10.83 -2.86
CA ILE A 33 -9.83 -10.26 -3.92
C ILE A 33 -10.02 -8.75 -3.98
N ALA A 34 -8.99 -8.03 -4.40
CA ALA A 34 -9.06 -6.61 -4.66
C ALA A 34 -8.37 -6.35 -6.01
N GLU A 35 -9.14 -5.87 -6.99
CA GLU A 35 -8.65 -5.61 -8.35
C GLU A 35 -9.19 -4.29 -8.92
N GLY A 36 -8.49 -3.76 -9.93
CA GLY A 36 -8.92 -2.64 -10.76
C GLY A 36 -8.29 -1.29 -10.39
N SER A 37 -8.82 -0.22 -10.98
CA SER A 37 -8.30 1.14 -10.78
C SER A 37 -8.21 1.59 -9.32
N PRO A 38 -9.17 1.27 -8.42
CA PRO A 38 -9.06 1.64 -7.01
C PRO A 38 -7.82 1.06 -6.30
N VAL A 39 -7.39 -0.14 -6.72
CA VAL A 39 -6.18 -0.79 -6.18
C VAL A 39 -4.91 -0.07 -6.63
N ARG A 40 -4.89 0.48 -7.85
CA ARG A 40 -3.76 1.28 -8.32
C ARG A 40 -3.59 2.56 -7.50
N ILE A 41 -4.69 3.25 -7.23
CA ILE A 41 -4.69 4.46 -6.39
C ILE A 41 -4.22 4.11 -4.97
N LEU A 42 -4.74 3.00 -4.42
CA LEU A 42 -4.28 2.50 -3.13
C LEU A 42 -2.78 2.18 -3.14
N GLY A 43 -2.27 1.59 -4.22
CA GLY A 43 -0.85 1.32 -4.39
C GLY A 43 0.01 2.58 -4.38
N LEU A 44 -0.46 3.70 -4.96
CA LEU A 44 0.22 4.99 -4.88
C LEU A 44 0.29 5.49 -3.43
N VAL A 45 -0.80 5.37 -2.67
CA VAL A 45 -0.83 5.74 -1.25
C VAL A 45 0.14 4.88 -0.44
N MET A 46 0.22 3.58 -0.71
CA MET A 46 1.16 2.69 -0.03
C MET A 46 2.62 2.98 -0.38
N ALA A 47 2.90 3.42 -1.61
CA ALA A 47 4.25 3.73 -2.08
C ALA A 47 4.72 5.15 -1.74
N ALA A 48 3.82 6.06 -1.37
CA ALA A 48 4.16 7.47 -1.13
C ALA A 48 5.03 7.75 0.12
N PRO A 49 4.85 7.09 1.28
CA PRO A 49 5.55 7.46 2.51
C PRO A 49 7.07 7.44 2.38
N LEU A 50 7.64 6.40 1.78
CA LEU A 50 9.09 6.21 1.73
C LEU A 50 9.81 7.30 0.89
N PRO A 51 9.38 7.61 -0.36
CA PRO A 51 9.92 8.75 -1.10
C PRO A 51 9.72 10.10 -0.39
N ILE A 52 8.56 10.32 0.24
CA ILE A 52 8.26 11.57 0.94
C ILE A 52 9.17 11.73 2.17
N ALA A 53 9.27 10.70 3.00
CA ALA A 53 10.10 10.70 4.20
C ALA A 53 11.59 10.86 3.85
N PHE A 54 12.06 10.15 2.80
CA PHE A 54 13.42 10.28 2.32
C PHE A 54 13.73 11.70 1.83
N CYS A 55 12.88 12.27 0.98
CA CYS A 55 13.06 13.63 0.47
C CYS A 55 12.97 14.68 1.59
N ALA A 56 12.04 14.51 2.54
CA ALA A 56 11.90 15.42 3.68
C ALA A 56 13.12 15.36 4.61
N GLY A 57 13.58 14.15 4.96
CA GLY A 57 14.78 13.94 5.77
C GLY A 57 16.03 14.51 5.11
N ALA A 58 16.20 14.28 3.80
CA ALA A 58 17.32 14.82 3.03
C ALA A 58 17.27 16.36 2.96
N ALA A 59 16.12 16.96 2.67
CA ALA A 59 15.97 18.40 2.60
C ALA A 59 16.26 19.08 3.95
N ILE A 60 15.71 18.54 5.04
CA ILE A 60 15.94 19.08 6.39
C ILE A 60 17.40 18.91 6.80
N GLY A 61 17.99 17.73 6.58
CA GLY A 61 19.39 17.46 6.92
C GLY A 61 20.40 18.33 6.16
N LEU A 62 20.03 18.85 4.98
CA LEU A 62 20.87 19.79 4.21
C LEU A 62 20.72 21.24 4.67
N ILE A 63 19.56 21.63 5.21
CA ILE A 63 19.28 23.01 5.62
C ILE A 63 19.64 23.24 7.09
N ASP A 64 19.18 22.34 7.97
CA ASP A 64 19.34 22.43 9.42
C ASP A 64 19.49 21.01 10.02
N PRO A 65 20.73 20.51 10.15
CA PRO A 65 21.02 19.17 10.66
C PRO A 65 20.50 18.92 12.07
N ASP A 66 20.39 19.95 12.91
CA ASP A 66 19.92 19.82 14.30
C ASP A 66 18.43 19.48 14.36
N GLN A 67 17.69 19.72 13.28
CA GLN A 67 16.26 19.43 13.15
C GLN A 67 15.94 18.13 12.42
N ILE A 68 16.94 17.27 12.15
CA ILE A 68 16.74 16.01 11.40
C ILE A 68 15.65 15.09 11.99
N TRP A 69 15.39 15.20 13.30
CA TRP A 69 14.33 14.48 13.99
C TRP A 69 12.92 14.77 13.44
N ILE A 70 12.72 15.94 12.82
CA ILE A 70 11.46 16.30 12.15
C ILE A 70 11.21 15.37 10.95
N GLY A 71 12.27 14.98 10.23
CA GLY A 71 12.17 13.99 9.15
C GLY A 71 11.60 12.66 9.66
N SER A 72 12.08 12.17 10.80
CA SER A 72 11.55 10.97 11.45
C SER A 72 10.10 11.13 11.93
N ALA A 73 9.72 12.33 12.39
CA ALA A 73 8.33 12.59 12.76
C ALA A 73 7.39 12.54 11.54
N ILE A 74 7.82 13.12 10.41
CA ILE A 74 7.09 13.08 9.13
C ILE A 74 6.96 11.64 8.64
N GLU A 75 8.03 10.84 8.72
CA GLU A 75 8.01 9.41 8.39
C GLU A 75 6.93 8.68 9.18
N ILE A 76 6.97 8.76 10.52
CA ILE A 76 6.02 8.05 11.39
C ILE A 76 4.58 8.43 11.08
N VAL A 77 4.29 9.73 10.95
CA VAL A 77 2.95 10.21 10.66
C VAL A 77 2.50 9.77 9.27
N GLY A 78 3.38 9.84 8.27
CA GLY A 78 3.11 9.43 6.89
C GLY A 78 2.79 7.94 6.79
N VAL A 79 3.58 7.09 7.45
CA VAL A 79 3.35 5.64 7.48
C VAL A 79 2.05 5.28 8.16
N LEU A 80 1.75 5.89 9.31
CA LEU A 80 0.50 5.65 10.03
C LEU A 80 -0.71 6.08 9.21
N ALA A 81 -0.65 7.26 8.58
CA ALA A 81 -1.72 7.73 7.70
C ALA A 81 -1.92 6.79 6.50
N ALA A 82 -0.83 6.38 5.83
CA ALA A 82 -0.90 5.45 4.71
C ALA A 82 -1.46 4.08 5.14
N ALA A 83 -1.08 3.57 6.30
CA ALA A 83 -1.62 2.32 6.83
C ALA A 83 -3.12 2.41 7.12
N ILE A 84 -3.58 3.49 7.75
CA ILE A 84 -5.01 3.72 8.04
C ILE A 84 -5.80 3.83 6.73
N ILE A 85 -5.36 4.68 5.80
CA ILE A 85 -6.02 4.85 4.50
C ILE A 85 -6.05 3.52 3.76
N THR A 86 -4.97 2.74 3.83
CA THR A 86 -4.89 1.43 3.20
C THR A 86 -5.92 0.48 3.75
N VAL A 87 -6.01 0.32 5.07
CA VAL A 87 -6.97 -0.58 5.71
C VAL A 87 -8.41 -0.16 5.39
N VAL A 88 -8.73 1.13 5.49
CA VAL A 88 -10.09 1.64 5.22
C VAL A 88 -10.46 1.43 3.76
N THR A 89 -9.59 1.83 2.83
CA THR A 89 -9.86 1.72 1.39
C THR A 89 -9.95 0.26 0.97
N LEU A 90 -9.04 -0.59 1.46
CA LEU A 90 -9.04 -2.02 1.15
C LEU A 90 -10.33 -2.71 1.61
N ARG A 91 -10.85 -2.35 2.79
CA ARG A 91 -12.14 -2.86 3.28
C ARG A 91 -13.32 -2.49 2.37
N ASN A 92 -13.26 -1.33 1.73
CA ASN A 92 -14.32 -0.84 0.85
C ASN A 92 -14.24 -1.39 -0.58
N ILE A 93 -13.04 -1.74 -1.06
CA ILE A 93 -12.83 -2.20 -2.45
C ILE A 93 -12.73 -3.72 -2.58
N ARG A 94 -12.42 -4.44 -1.49
CA ARG A 94 -12.32 -5.90 -1.51
C ARG A 94 -13.68 -6.53 -1.81
N LYS A 95 -13.67 -7.61 -2.59
CA LYS A 95 -14.85 -8.40 -2.95
C LYS A 95 -14.63 -9.86 -2.56
N PRO A 96 -15.69 -10.61 -2.20
CA PRO A 96 -15.58 -12.04 -1.98
C PRO A 96 -15.05 -12.73 -3.23
N GLU A 97 -14.12 -13.66 -3.05
CA GLU A 97 -13.63 -14.52 -4.11
C GLU A 97 -14.75 -15.51 -4.48
N GLN A 98 -15.40 -15.32 -5.62
CA GLN A 98 -16.40 -16.28 -6.10
C GLN A 98 -15.68 -17.55 -6.58
N PRO A 99 -16.14 -18.76 -6.20
CA PRO A 99 -15.61 -19.98 -6.79
C PRO A 99 -15.88 -19.96 -8.30
N PRO A 100 -14.97 -20.52 -9.13
CA PRO A 100 -15.16 -20.56 -10.57
C PRO A 100 -16.51 -21.21 -10.88
N GLN A 101 -17.37 -20.49 -11.61
CA GLN A 101 -18.62 -21.06 -12.09
C GLN A 101 -18.26 -22.22 -13.01
N VAL A 102 -18.54 -23.45 -12.57
CA VAL A 102 -18.45 -24.63 -13.43
C VAL A 102 -19.51 -24.40 -14.51
N ILE A 103 -19.07 -24.01 -15.71
CA ILE A 103 -19.95 -23.98 -16.87
C ILE A 103 -20.34 -25.43 -17.10
N GLU A 104 -21.51 -25.84 -16.60
CA GLU A 104 -22.15 -27.07 -17.05
C GLU A 104 -22.38 -26.88 -18.55
N MET A 105 -21.43 -27.37 -19.35
CA MET A 105 -21.65 -27.58 -20.76
C MET A 105 -22.75 -28.63 -20.86
N LYS A 106 -24.00 -28.17 -20.94
CA LYS A 106 -25.12 -28.99 -21.42
C LYS A 106 -24.71 -29.53 -22.78
N GLN A 107 -24.34 -30.81 -22.80
CA GLN A 107 -24.33 -31.59 -24.03
C GLN A 107 -25.80 -31.81 -24.38
N GLU A 108 -26.31 -30.98 -25.29
CA GLU A 108 -27.54 -31.27 -26.05
C GLU A 108 -27.19 -32.10 -27.30
#